data_AF-A0A4U1EY71-F1
#
_entry.id   AF-A0A4U1EY71-F1
#
_cell.length_a   1.000
_cell.length_b   1.000
_cell.length_c   1.000
_cell.angle_alpha   90.00
_cell.angle_beta   90.00
_cell.angle_gamma   90.00
#
_symmetry.space_group_name_H-M   'P 1'
#
loop_
_entity.id
_entity.type
_entity.pdbx_description
1 polymer ?
#
loop_
_entity_poly.entity_id
_entity_poly.type
_entity_poly.pdbx_seq_one_letter_code
_entity_poly.pdbx_strand_id
1 'polypeptide(L)'
;IYRILGKTVVCYPIIFDLSDFYMSQDVLLLIDDIKNALQFIKQYWKMHGHPLFLVLIREDNIRGSRFNPILDMLAAFKNGVVGGVKLHVDRLQVVF
;
A
#
# COMPACT_ATOMS: atom_id res chain seq x y z
N ILE A 1 -8.64 -3.80 -10.36
CA ILE A 1 -8.27 -2.77 -11.37
C ILE A 1 -9.24 -2.92 -12.51
N TYR A 2 -9.80 -1.81 -12.98
CA TYR A 2 -10.88 -1.81 -13.95
C TYR A 2 -10.52 -0.92 -15.13
N ARG A 3 -11.04 -1.22 -16.33
CA ARG A 3 -10.97 -0.30 -17.47
C ARG A 3 -12.37 0.24 -17.75
N ILE A 4 -12.56 1.53 -17.51
CA ILE A 4 -13.84 2.22 -17.68
C ILE A 4 -13.62 3.31 -18.74
N LEU A 5 -14.33 3.22 -19.87
CA LEU A 5 -14.21 4.18 -20.98
C LEU A 5 -12.75 4.38 -21.45
N GLY A 6 -11.97 3.29 -21.54
CA GLY A 6 -10.56 3.35 -21.93
C GLY A 6 -9.61 3.88 -20.86
N LYS A 7 -10.12 4.28 -19.68
CA LYS A 7 -9.31 4.74 -18.55
C LYS A 7 -9.10 3.61 -17.55
N THR A 8 -7.87 3.47 -17.07
CA THR A 8 -7.56 2.57 -15.96
C THR A 8 -8.04 3.20 -14.66
N VAL A 9 -8.89 2.47 -13.94
CA VAL A 9 -9.43 2.83 -12.63
C VAL A 9 -8.91 1.85 -11.59
N VAL A 10 -8.30 2.40 -10.54
CA VAL A 10 -7.69 1.65 -9.46
C VAL A 10 -8.46 1.94 -8.18
N CYS A 11 -8.94 0.90 -7.49
CA CYS A 11 -9.51 1.03 -6.16
C CYS A 11 -8.37 0.81 -5.15
N TYR A 12 -8.20 1.73 -4.23
CA TYR A 12 -7.25 1.62 -3.14
C TYR A 12 -7.97 1.84 -1.79
N PRO A 13 -7.42 1.35 -0.68
CA PRO A 13 -8.01 1.55 0.64
C PRO A 13 -8.21 3.03 1.00
N ILE A 14 -9.36 3.38 1.60
CA ILE A 14 -9.72 4.78 1.94
C ILE A 14 -8.67 5.49 2.80
N ILE A 15 -7.87 4.76 3.57
CA ILE A 15 -6.75 5.31 4.35
C ILE A 15 -5.73 6.11 3.52
N PHE A 16 -5.65 5.88 2.21
CA PHE A 16 -4.80 6.67 1.32
C PHE A 16 -5.49 7.90 0.71
N ASP A 17 -6.77 8.14 1.01
CA ASP A 17 -7.50 9.34 0.59
C ASP A 17 -7.32 10.45 1.65
N LEU A 18 -6.61 11.51 1.25
CA LEU A 18 -6.14 12.55 2.16
C LEU A 18 -7.06 13.77 2.21
N SER A 19 -8.14 13.73 1.43
CA SER A 19 -9.02 14.88 1.25
C SER A 19 -9.71 15.29 2.55
N ASP A 20 -9.80 14.40 3.55
CA ASP A 20 -10.46 14.66 4.84
C ASP A 20 -9.69 14.21 6.11
N PHE A 21 -8.45 13.69 6.02
CA PHE A 21 -7.79 13.11 7.22
C PHE A 21 -6.30 13.46 7.40
N TYR A 22 -6.01 14.12 8.52
CA TYR A 22 -4.69 14.46 9.05
C TYR A 22 -3.77 13.25 9.32
N MET A 23 -4.29 12.00 9.33
CA MET A 23 -3.49 10.80 9.60
C MET A 23 -2.42 10.48 8.55
N SER A 24 -2.51 11.08 7.37
CA SER A 24 -1.48 10.98 6.33
C SER A 24 -0.27 11.87 6.53
N GLN A 25 -0.32 12.76 7.51
CA GLN A 25 0.80 13.63 7.87
C GLN A 25 1.80 12.90 8.78
N ASP A 26 1.37 11.87 9.51
CA ASP A 26 2.26 10.99 10.27
C ASP A 26 2.56 9.71 9.49
N VAL A 27 3.75 9.68 8.90
CA VAL A 27 4.26 8.55 8.14
C VAL A 27 4.34 7.27 8.97
N LEU A 28 4.56 7.37 10.30
CA LEU A 28 4.65 6.19 11.15
C LEU A 28 3.28 5.52 11.30
N LEU A 29 2.22 6.32 11.46
CA LEU A 29 0.85 5.81 11.53
C LEU A 29 0.44 5.14 10.21
N LEU A 30 0.77 5.76 9.07
CA LEU A 30 0.55 5.16 7.75
C LEU A 30 1.24 3.80 7.62
N ILE A 31 2.49 3.70 8.07
CA ILE A 31 3.24 2.44 8.05
C ILE A 31 2.55 1.37 8.91
N ASP A 32 2.09 1.73 10.10
CA ASP A 32 1.45 0.79 11.02
C ASP A 32 0.09 0.34 10.50
N ASP A 33 -0.71 1.23 9.92
CA ASP A 33 -1.98 0.86 9.32
C ASP A 33 -1.81 -0.05 8.10
N ILE A 34 -0.75 0.13 7.31
CA ILE A 34 -0.44 -0.79 6.22
C ILE A 34 -0.07 -2.17 6.77
N LYS A 35 0.75 -2.26 7.84
CA LYS A 35 1.06 -3.54 8.48
C LYS A 35 -0.21 -4.22 9.01
N ASN A 36 -1.09 -3.45 9.65
CA ASN A 36 -2.37 -3.94 10.18
C ASN A 36 -3.27 -4.46 9.06
N ALA A 37 -3.39 -3.73 7.94
CA ALA A 37 -4.15 -4.16 6.77
C ALA A 37 -3.59 -5.46 6.17
N LEU A 38 -2.27 -5.59 6.05
CA LEU A 38 -1.62 -6.82 5.55
C LEU A 38 -1.87 -8.01 6.47
N GLN A 39 -1.79 -7.82 7.80
CA GLN A 39 -2.09 -8.87 8.77
C GLN A 39 -3.56 -9.28 8.71
N PHE A 40 -4.46 -8.31 8.61
CA PHE A 40 -5.89 -8.57 8.43
C PHE A 40 -6.15 -9.39 7.17
N ILE A 41 -5.57 -9.00 6.04
CA ILE A 41 -5.70 -9.76 4.78
C ILE A 41 -5.15 -11.18 4.94
N LYS A 42 -3.94 -11.34 5.50
CA LYS A 42 -3.33 -12.65 5.76
C LYS A 42 -4.24 -13.56 6.62
N GLN A 43 -4.88 -12.99 7.65
CA GLN A 43 -5.71 -13.74 8.58
C GLN A 43 -7.09 -14.10 8.02
N TYR A 44 -7.69 -13.22 7.22
CA TYR A 44 -9.11 -13.31 6.84
C TYR A 44 -9.37 -13.58 5.36
N TRP A 45 -8.36 -13.55 4.49
CA TRP A 45 -8.54 -13.88 3.07
C TRP A 45 -8.87 -15.36 2.87
N LYS A 46 -10.10 -15.63 2.39
CA LYS A 46 -10.61 -17.00 2.14
C LYS A 46 -10.85 -17.31 0.67
N MET A 47 -10.59 -16.35 -0.22
CA MET A 47 -10.82 -16.52 -1.66
C MET A 47 -9.59 -17.17 -2.33
N HIS A 48 -9.81 -17.81 -3.47
CA HIS A 48 -8.74 -18.42 -4.24
C HIS A 48 -7.81 -17.34 -4.84
N GLY A 49 -6.50 -17.59 -4.80
CA GLY A 49 -5.47 -16.68 -5.30
C GLY A 49 -4.93 -15.69 -4.25
N HIS A 50 -3.95 -14.90 -4.66
CA HIS A 50 -3.32 -13.91 -3.79
C HIS A 50 -4.07 -12.57 -3.88
N PRO A 51 -4.46 -11.96 -2.75
CA PRO A 51 -5.07 -10.64 -2.74
C PRO A 51 -4.11 -9.58 -3.28
N LEU A 52 -4.60 -8.70 -4.14
CA LEU A 52 -3.88 -7.51 -4.56
C LEU A 52 -4.10 -6.39 -3.52
N PHE A 53 -3.01 -5.90 -2.94
CA PHE A 53 -3.02 -4.74 -2.04
C PHE A 53 -2.26 -3.59 -2.68
N LEU A 54 -2.90 -2.42 -2.77
CA LEU A 54 -2.36 -1.24 -3.45
C LEU A 54 -2.00 -0.18 -2.42
N VAL A 55 -0.75 0.29 -2.48
CA VAL A 55 -0.22 1.36 -1.64
C VAL A 55 -0.01 2.59 -2.52
N LEU A 56 -0.56 3.73 -2.10
CA LEU A 56 -0.34 5.01 -2.78
C LEU A 56 0.78 5.77 -2.06
N ILE A 57 1.84 6.11 -2.80
CA ILE A 57 2.96 6.92 -2.30
C ILE A 57 2.93 8.26 -3.02
N ARG A 58 2.88 9.35 -2.26
CA ARG A 58 2.89 10.73 -2.78
C ARG A 58 4.22 11.40 -2.45
N GLU A 59 4.54 12.46 -3.19
CA GLU A 59 5.79 13.19 -3.01
C GLU A 59 5.95 13.76 -1.60
N ASP A 60 4.86 14.21 -0.97
CA ASP A 60 4.88 14.74 0.39
C ASP A 60 5.21 13.69 1.46
N ASN A 61 5.00 12.40 1.16
CA ASN A 61 5.39 11.29 2.03
C ASN A 61 6.92 11.05 2.01
N ILE A 62 7.62 11.49 0.96
CA ILE A 62 9.05 11.21 0.73
C ILE A 62 9.95 12.44 0.92
N ARG A 63 9.42 13.55 1.43
CA ARG A 63 10.19 14.78 1.66
C ARG A 63 10.55 14.97 3.15
N GLY A 64 11.78 15.44 3.40
CA GLY A 64 12.26 15.83 4.73
C GLY A 64 12.52 14.66 5.69
N SER A 65 12.34 14.89 7.00
CA SER A 65 12.60 13.91 8.07
C SER A 65 11.74 12.64 7.98
N ARG A 66 10.68 12.64 7.17
CA ARG A 66 9.78 11.50 6.94
C ARG A 66 10.29 10.48 5.91
N PHE A 67 11.38 10.80 5.22
CA PHE A 67 11.90 9.96 4.14
C PHE A 67 12.43 8.60 4.63
N ASN A 68 13.18 8.58 5.74
CA ASN A 68 13.83 7.34 6.21
C ASN A 68 12.82 6.24 6.56
N PRO A 69 11.74 6.50 7.35
CA PRO A 69 10.74 5.46 7.62
C PRO A 69 10.05 4.91 6.36
N ILE A 70 9.75 5.77 5.37
CA ILE A 70 9.19 5.31 4.10
C ILE A 70 10.21 4.47 3.33
N LEU A 71 11.48 4.88 3.30
CA LEU A 71 12.54 4.13 2.63
C LEU A 71 12.73 2.74 3.25
N ASP A 72 12.70 2.65 4.58
CA ASP A 72 12.76 1.38 5.31
C ASP A 72 11.57 0.48 4.97
N MET A 73 10.37 1.07 4.87
CA MET A 73 9.17 0.36 4.45
C MET A 73 9.29 -0.14 3.00
N LEU A 74 9.79 0.69 2.08
CA LEU A 74 10.05 0.31 0.68
C LEU A 74 11.09 -0.81 0.57
N ALA A 75 12.12 -0.79 1.42
CA ALA A 75 13.10 -1.85 1.52
C ALA A 75 12.47 -3.15 2.04
N ALA A 76 11.61 -3.09 3.05
CA ALA A 76 10.87 -4.24 3.56
C ALA A 76 9.93 -4.84 2.50
N PHE A 77 9.26 -3.99 1.71
CA PHE A 77 8.49 -4.41 0.53
C PHE A 77 9.37 -5.18 -0.46
N LYS A 78 10.53 -4.63 -0.82
CA LYS A 78 11.48 -5.29 -1.74
C LYS A 78 11.98 -6.64 -1.21
N ASN A 79 12.16 -6.76 0.10
CA ASN A 79 12.59 -7.99 0.76
C ASN A 79 11.47 -9.04 0.89
N GLY A 80 10.23 -8.70 0.51
CA GLY A 80 9.10 -9.62 0.48
C GLY A 80 8.51 -9.97 1.84
N VAL A 81 8.85 -9.22 2.90
CA VAL A 81 8.27 -9.38 4.24
C VAL A 81 8.04 -8.03 4.90
N VAL A 82 6.79 -7.73 5.24
CA VAL A 82 6.40 -6.53 6.00
C VAL A 82 5.53 -6.95 7.18
N GLY A 83 5.91 -6.53 8.39
CA GLY A 83 5.16 -6.84 9.60
C GLY A 83 4.94 -8.34 9.85
N GLY A 84 5.81 -9.22 9.35
CA GLY A 84 5.65 -10.69 9.46
C GLY A 84 4.68 -11.32 8.44
N VAL A 85 4.24 -10.55 7.43
CA VAL A 85 3.46 -11.02 6.29
C VAL A 85 4.39 -11.18 5.10
N LYS A 86 4.39 -12.37 4.47
CA LYS A 86 5.09 -12.61 3.21
C LYS A 86 4.31 -11.99 2.06
N LEU A 87 5.01 -11.33 1.15
CA LEU A 87 4.43 -10.58 0.06
C LEU A 87 5.31 -10.64 -1.17
N HIS A 88 4.65 -10.60 -2.33
CA HIS A 88 5.29 -10.47 -3.63
C HIS A 88 4.99 -9.07 -4.17
N VAL A 89 6.03 -8.25 -4.33
CA VAL A 89 5.90 -6.92 -4.92
C VAL A 89 6.15 -7.04 -6.41
N ASP A 90 5.17 -6.62 -7.20
CA ASP A 90 5.29 -6.64 -8.64
C ASP A 90 4.94 -5.28 -9.24
N ARG A 91 5.45 -5.04 -10.46
CA ARG A 91 5.00 -3.91 -11.25
C ARG A 91 3.59 -4.19 -11.69
N LEU A 92 2.72 -3.22 -11.49
CA LEU A 92 1.39 -3.29 -12.05
C LEU A 92 1.48 -3.12 -13.57
N GLN A 93 1.59 -4.23 -14.29
CA GLN A 93 1.46 -4.24 -15.73
C GLN A 93 -0.03 -4.21 -16.06
N VAL A 94 -0.51 -3.07 -16.55
CA VAL A 94 -1.87 -2.95 -17.09
C VAL A 94 -1.86 -3.54 -18.50
N VAL A 95 -1.74 -4.86 -18.61
CA VAL A 95 -1.95 -5.57 -19.89
C VAL A 95 -3.38 -6.10 -19.87
N PHE A 96 -4.28 -5.34 -20.50
CA PHE A 96 -5.63 -5.78 -20.84
C PHE A 96 -5.95 -5.33 -22.26
#